data_AF-A0A528V0E1-F1
#
_entry.id   AF-A0A528V0E1-F1
#
_cell.length_a   1.000
_cell.length_b   1.000
_cell.length_c   1.000
_cell.angle_alpha   90.00
_cell.angle_beta   90.00
_cell.angle_gamma   90.00
#
_symmetry.space_group_name_H-M   'P 1'
#
loop_
_entity.id
_entity.type
_entity.pdbx_description
1 polymer ?
#
loop_
_entity_poly.entity_id
_entity_poly.type
_entity_poly.pdbx_seq_one_letter_code
_entity_poly.pdbx_strand_id
1 'polypeptide(L)'
;FNCAHPAVKSLTPEVVNRESGAYLHRMQWVADEDLGSLPVEWNWLEGWNEKPAHGTPKAVHYTSGGPWFAEWQNVDYADLW
;
A
#
# COMPACT_ATOMS: atom_id res chain seq x y z
N PHE A 1 -2.55 4.00 13.98
CA PHE A 1 -1.13 3.62 13.97
C PHE A 1 -0.47 4.23 15.19
N ASN A 2 -0.11 3.44 16.21
CA ASN A 2 0.42 3.95 17.49
C ASN A 2 1.83 3.43 17.80
N CYS A 3 2.52 2.84 16.81
CA CYS A 3 3.87 2.27 16.97
C CYS A 3 3.99 1.28 18.16
N ALA A 4 2.90 0.66 18.60
CA ALA A 4 2.88 -0.16 19.83
C ALA A 4 3.46 -1.57 19.64
N HIS A 5 3.71 -2.00 18.41
CA HIS A 5 4.26 -3.32 18.13
C HIS A 5 5.65 -3.46 18.79
N PRO A 6 5.94 -4.55 19.53
CA PRO A 6 7.21 -4.71 20.23
C PRO A 6 8.44 -4.59 19.32
N ALA A 7 8.34 -5.04 18.06
CA ALA A 7 9.42 -4.93 17.08
C ALA A 7 9.85 -3.48 16.80
N VAL A 8 8.99 -2.48 17.02
CA VAL A 8 9.38 -1.06 16.83
C VAL A 8 10.51 -0.66 17.78
N LYS A 9 10.67 -1.34 18.93
CA LYS A 9 11.77 -1.09 19.86
C LYS A 9 13.15 -1.44 19.28
N SER A 10 13.22 -2.22 18.20
CA SER A 10 14.49 -2.51 17.51
C SER A 10 15.02 -1.32 16.73
N LEU A 11 14.17 -0.34 16.38
CA LEU A 11 14.52 0.87 15.64
C LEU A 11 15.18 1.92 16.54
N THR A 12 16.37 1.61 17.07
CA THR A 12 17.18 2.57 17.83
C THR A 12 17.87 3.58 16.91
N PRO A 13 18.32 4.76 17.42
CA PRO A 13 19.09 5.70 16.61
C PRO A 13 20.34 5.08 15.96
N GLU A 14 20.98 4.13 16.64
CA GLU A 14 22.13 3.41 16.09
C GLU A 14 21.73 2.56 14.87
N VAL A 15 20.64 1.78 14.98
CA VAL A 15 20.12 0.97 13.88
C VAL A 15 19.70 1.86 12.71
N VAL A 16 18.93 2.92 12.97
CA VAL A 16 18.46 3.85 11.93
C VAL A 16 19.60 4.55 11.21
N ASN A 17 20.68 4.92 11.91
CA ASN A 17 21.85 5.58 11.32
C ASN A 17 22.79 4.62 10.56
N ARG A 18 22.70 3.31 10.82
CA ARG A 18 23.59 2.30 10.23
C ARG A 18 22.96 1.57 9.05
N GLU A 19 21.69 1.21 9.16
CA GLU A 19 21.03 0.33 8.19
C GLU A 19 20.65 1.06 6.90
N SER A 20 20.46 0.29 5.83
CA SER A 20 20.07 0.85 4.53
C SER A 20 18.63 1.35 4.51
N GLY A 21 18.34 2.33 3.63
CA GLY A 21 16.95 2.74 3.38
C GLY A 21 16.07 1.56 2.95
N ALA A 22 16.62 0.60 2.22
CA ALA A 22 15.90 -0.58 1.78
C ALA A 22 15.52 -1.52 2.94
N TYR A 23 16.33 -1.59 4.00
CA TYR A 23 16.02 -2.31 5.23
C TYR A 23 14.88 -1.64 6.00
N LEU A 24 14.96 -0.31 6.15
CA LEU A 24 13.98 0.48 6.89
C LEU A 24 12.61 0.53 6.20
N HIS A 25 12.58 0.89 4.90
CA HIS A 25 11.34 1.09 4.14
C HIS A 25 10.61 -0.21 3.81
N ARG A 26 11.32 -1.34 3.72
CA ARG A 26 10.71 -2.65 3.48
C ARG A 26 10.37 -3.41 4.76
N MET A 27 10.43 -2.73 5.90
CA MET A 27 10.09 -3.30 7.21
C MET A 27 10.90 -4.57 7.55
N GLN A 28 12.16 -4.66 7.10
CA GLN A 28 12.99 -5.85 7.34
C GLN A 28 13.44 -6.03 8.81
N TRP A 29 13.07 -5.08 9.67
CA TRP A 29 13.31 -5.08 11.12
C TRP A 29 12.19 -5.75 11.94
N VAL A 30 11.10 -6.18 11.28
CA VAL A 30 10.00 -6.96 11.86
C VAL A 30 9.89 -8.30 11.14
N ALA A 31 9.47 -9.34 11.86
CA ALA A 31 9.30 -10.67 11.27
C ALA A 31 8.08 -10.69 10.32
N ASP A 32 8.17 -11.44 9.22
CA ASP A 32 7.08 -11.52 8.23
C ASP A 32 5.77 -12.03 8.84
N GLU A 33 5.82 -12.88 9.86
CA GLU A 33 4.62 -13.38 10.57
C GLU A 33 3.90 -12.31 11.41
N ASP A 34 4.60 -11.24 11.79
CA ASP A 34 4.04 -10.08 12.48
C ASP A 34 3.48 -9.05 11.47
N LEU A 35 3.75 -9.22 10.17
CA LEU A 35 3.23 -8.37 9.10
C LEU A 35 1.88 -8.91 8.60
N GLY A 36 0.80 -8.22 8.98
CA GLY A 36 -0.54 -8.55 8.51
C GLY A 36 -0.79 -8.19 7.04
N SER A 37 -1.81 -8.81 6.44
CA SER A 37 -2.27 -8.47 5.09
C SER A 37 -3.08 -7.16 5.06
N LEU A 38 -2.98 -6.41 3.96
CA LEU A 38 -3.89 -5.31 3.68
C LEU A 38 -5.13 -5.84 2.94
N PRO A 39 -6.37 -5.53 3.38
CA PRO A 39 -7.57 -5.91 2.64
C PRO A 39 -7.56 -5.31 1.23
N VAL A 40 -7.99 -6.10 0.23
CA VAL A 40 -7.95 -5.71 -1.19
C VAL A 40 -8.66 -4.38 -1.46
N GLU A 41 -9.74 -4.08 -0.75
CA GLU A 41 -10.46 -2.80 -0.90
C GLU A 41 -9.60 -1.55 -0.64
N TRP A 42 -8.47 -1.67 0.09
CA TRP A 42 -7.53 -0.58 0.38
C TRP A 42 -6.33 -0.54 -0.58
N ASN A 43 -6.23 -1.51 -1.50
CA ASN A 43 -5.24 -1.53 -2.57
C ASN A 43 -5.85 -2.23 -3.80
N TRP A 44 -7.03 -1.75 -4.22
CA TRP A 44 -7.77 -2.35 -5.32
C TRP A 44 -7.15 -1.90 -6.63
N LEU A 45 -6.60 -2.83 -7.39
CA LEU A 45 -5.83 -2.59 -8.60
C LEU A 45 -6.76 -2.43 -9.80
N GLU A 46 -6.77 -1.23 -10.37
CA GLU A 46 -7.51 -0.93 -11.60
C GLU A 46 -7.03 -1.83 -12.75
N GLY A 47 -7.99 -2.35 -13.53
CA GLY A 47 -7.73 -3.28 -14.64
C GLY A 47 -7.33 -4.71 -14.23
N TRP A 48 -7.14 -4.98 -12.94
CA TRP A 48 -6.74 -6.30 -12.42
C TRP A 48 -7.80 -6.93 -11.52
N ASN A 49 -8.43 -6.13 -10.65
CA ASN A 49 -9.47 -6.63 -9.77
C ASN A 49 -10.85 -6.50 -10.41
N GLU A 50 -11.73 -7.44 -10.12
CA GLU A 50 -13.14 -7.32 -10.48
C GLU A 50 -13.83 -6.28 -9.57
N LYS A 51 -14.80 -5.55 -10.13
CA LYS A 51 -15.60 -4.62 -9.33
C LYS A 51 -16.37 -5.41 -8.27
N PRO A 52 -16.40 -4.93 -7.02
CA PRO A 52 -17.22 -5.54 -5.99
C PRO A 52 -18.69 -5.50 -6.41
N ALA A 53 -19.46 -6.54 -6.07
CA ALA A 53 -20.89 -6.60 -6.38
C ALA A 53 -21.69 -5.44 -5.76
N HIS A 54 -21.19 -4.87 -4.66
CA HIS A 54 -21.79 -3.75 -3.94
C HIS A 54 -20.72 -2.76 -3.48
N GLY A 55 -21.03 -1.46 -3.57
CA GLY A 55 -20.15 -0.39 -3.13
C GLY A 55 -18.96 -0.14 -4.06
N THR A 56 -17.99 0.62 -3.56
CA THR A 56 -16.72 0.90 -4.23
C THR A 56 -15.56 0.46 -3.34
N PRO A 57 -14.37 0.20 -3.91
CA PRO A 57 -13.14 0.11 -3.13
C PRO A 57 -12.94 1.37 -2.28
N LYS A 58 -12.21 1.22 -1.18
CA LYS A 58 -11.86 2.33 -0.30
C LYS A 58 -10.67 3.12 -0.84
N ALA A 59 -9.78 2.46 -1.58
CA ALA A 59 -8.73 3.09 -2.36
C ALA A 59 -8.51 2.33 -3.67
N VAL A 60 -8.58 3.08 -4.77
CA VAL A 60 -8.27 2.60 -6.13
C VAL A 60 -6.82 2.90 -6.43
N HIS A 61 -6.08 1.88 -6.86
CA HIS A 61 -4.69 1.97 -7.27
C HIS A 61 -4.59 1.81 -8.79
N TYR A 62 -4.40 2.94 -9.46
CA TYR A 62 -4.15 3.01 -10.90
C TYR A 62 -2.69 2.65 -11.21
N THR A 63 -2.40 1.38 -11.51
CA THR A 63 -1.03 0.90 -11.71
C THR A 63 -0.51 1.10 -13.14
N SER A 64 -1.39 1.08 -14.15
CA SER A 64 -1.00 1.19 -15.57
C SER A 64 -1.10 2.63 -16.11
N GLY A 65 -1.92 3.46 -15.46
CA GLY A 65 -2.17 4.85 -15.79
C GLY A 65 -3.49 5.27 -15.18
N GLY A 66 -3.55 6.49 -14.65
CA GLY A 66 -4.77 7.03 -14.04
C GLY A 66 -5.52 7.97 -14.96
N PRO A 67 -6.76 8.35 -14.59
CA PRO A 67 -7.63 9.22 -15.38
C PRO A 67 -7.13 10.66 -15.51
N TRP A 68 -5.91 10.98 -15.05
CA TRP A 68 -5.22 12.23 -15.35
C TRP A 68 -4.39 12.17 -16.64
N PHE A 69 -4.21 10.99 -17.25
CA PHE A 69 -3.55 10.85 -18.55
C PHE A 69 -4.58 10.77 -19.68
N ALA A 70 -4.28 11.39 -20.82
CA ALA A 70 -5.21 11.47 -21.96
C ALA A 70 -5.61 10.08 -22.50
N GLU A 71 -4.70 9.13 -22.44
CA GLU A 71 -4.87 7.76 -22.91
C GLU A 71 -5.64 6.87 -21.91
N TRP A 72 -5.86 7.34 -20.69
CA TRP A 72 -6.39 6.55 -19.56
C TRP A 72 -7.70 7.13 -18.99
N GLN A 73 -8.45 7.91 -19.76
CA GLN A 73 -9.69 8.55 -19.30
C GLN A 73 -10.86 7.55 -19.09
N ASN A 74 -10.79 6.34 -19.65
CA ASN A 74 -11.89 5.36 -19.65
C ASN A 74 -11.61 4.12 -18.79
N VAL A 75 -10.82 4.27 -17.72
CA VAL A 75 -10.52 3.22 -16.75
C VAL A 75 -11.62 3.07 -15.69
N ASP A 76 -11.58 1.99 -14.93
CA ASP A 76 -12.53 1.82 -13.83
C ASP A 76 -12.39 2.92 -12.77
N TYR A 77 -13.53 3.50 -12.38
CA TYR A 77 -13.63 4.62 -11.44
C TYR A 77 -12.99 5.93 -11.90
N ALA A 78 -12.70 6.09 -13.21
CA ALA A 78 -12.16 7.31 -13.79
C ALA A 78 -13.02 8.56 -13.50
N ASP A 79 -14.33 8.40 -13.46
CA ASP A 79 -15.32 9.44 -13.21
C ASP A 79 -15.37 9.93 -11.75
N LEU A 80 -14.69 9.21 -10.84
CA LEU A 80 -14.61 9.54 -9.41
C LEU A 80 -13.27 10.21 -9.02
N TRP A 81 -12.40 10.49 -9.99
CA TRP A 81 -11.13 11.22 -9.80
C TRP A 81 -11.32 12.73 -9.99
#